data_AF-A0A512HQE9-F1
#
_entry.id   AF-A0A512HQE9-F1
#
_cell.length_a   1.000
_cell.length_b   1.000
_cell.length_c   1.000
_cell.angle_alpha   90.00
_cell.angle_beta   90.00
_cell.angle_gamma   90.00
#
_symmetry.space_group_name_H-M   'P 1'
#
loop_
_entity.id
_entity.type
_entity.pdbx_description
1 polymer ?
#
loop_
_entity_poly.entity_id
_entity_poly.type
_entity_poly.pdbx_seq_one_letter_code
_entity_poly.pdbx_strand_id
1 'polypeptide(L)'
;MCLDEEALSEDFPRLETGKAFGILLLALCECGLSHGIETLVSNYEPHLARVYRRAGLAVEEVGRAHGYGRSPVCCGIFEVSEEVRTRMQQALGVAAPLYAGYRPRKNAASEPVRISA
;
A
#
# COMPACT_ATOMS: atom_id res chain seq x y z
N MET A 1 13.82 -4.93 -3.23
CA MET A 1 12.80 -3.97 -2.78
C MET A 1 13.09 -2.65 -3.49
N CYS A 2 12.07 -1.90 -3.97
CA CYS A 2 12.29 -0.69 -4.77
C CYS A 2 12.68 0.52 -3.90
N LEU A 3 13.79 0.42 -3.18
CA LEU A 3 14.33 1.44 -2.31
C LEU A 3 15.82 1.59 -2.55
N ASP A 4 16.32 2.81 -2.46
CA ASP A 4 17.74 3.09 -2.35
C ASP A 4 18.14 2.91 -0.88
N GLU A 5 18.76 1.78 -0.56
CA GLU A 5 19.14 1.43 0.81
C GLU A 5 20.31 2.28 1.31
N GLU A 6 21.18 2.75 0.42
CA GLU A 6 22.32 3.60 0.76
C GLU A 6 21.80 4.97 1.20
N ALA A 7 20.98 5.62 0.36
CA ALA A 7 20.34 6.89 0.70
C ALA A 7 19.48 6.79 1.97
N LEU A 8 18.73 5.69 2.13
CA LEU A 8 17.93 5.47 3.34
C LEU A 8 18.80 5.38 4.60
N SER A 9 19.97 4.72 4.50
CA SER A 9 20.88 4.57 5.63
C SER A 9 21.57 5.88 6.02
N GLU A 10 21.85 6.75 5.05
CA GLU A 10 22.45 8.06 5.26
C GLU A 10 21.45 9.05 5.87
N ASP A 11 20.27 9.19 5.26
CA ASP A 11 19.27 10.19 5.65
C ASP A 11 18.43 9.75 6.86
N PHE A 12 18.17 8.45 6.99
CA PHE A 12 17.26 7.88 8.00
C PHE A 12 17.85 6.62 8.67
N PRO A 13 19.00 6.72 9.38
CA PRO A 13 19.76 5.57 9.88
C PRO A 13 19.02 4.66 10.88
N ARG A 14 17.89 5.12 11.44
CA ARG A 14 17.06 4.35 12.38
C ARG A 14 15.80 3.76 11.73
N LEU A 15 15.58 4.00 10.45
CA LEU A 15 14.39 3.55 9.74
C LEU A 15 14.68 2.22 9.03
N GLU A 16 14.06 1.15 9.50
CA GLU A 16 14.17 -0.15 8.84
C GLU A 16 13.62 -0.10 7.41
N THR A 17 14.33 -0.70 6.46
CA THR A 17 13.97 -0.73 5.02
C THR A 17 12.54 -1.22 4.77
N GLY A 18 12.11 -2.27 5.48
CA GLY A 18 10.74 -2.78 5.37
C GLY A 18 9.68 -1.77 5.83
N LYS A 19 9.98 -0.96 6.86
CA LYS A 19 9.10 0.11 7.33
C LYS A 19 9.11 1.28 6.35
N ALA A 20 10.27 1.67 5.83
CA ALA A 20 10.38 2.68 4.77
C ALA A 20 9.54 2.32 3.54
N PHE A 21 9.59 1.06 3.11
CA PHE A 21 8.77 0.58 2.01
C PHE A 21 7.28 0.63 2.34
N GLY A 22 6.88 0.25 3.55
CA GLY A 22 5.51 0.41 4.03
C GLY A 22 5.02 1.86 4.01
N ILE A 23 5.87 2.82 4.39
CA ILE A 23 5.59 4.26 4.33
C ILE A 23 5.34 4.71 2.88
N LEU A 24 6.15 4.25 1.92
CA LEU A 24 5.91 4.53 0.50
C LEU A 24 4.59 3.92 0.00
N LEU A 25 4.25 2.70 0.43
CA LEU A 25 2.96 2.08 0.09
C LEU A 25 1.78 2.85 0.67
N LEU A 26 1.92 3.41 1.89
CA LEU A 26 0.89 4.27 2.48
C LEU A 26 0.70 5.54 1.64
N ALA A 27 1.80 6.20 1.25
CA ALA A 27 1.72 7.36 0.37
C ALA A 27 1.07 7.01 -1.00
N LEU A 28 1.35 5.82 -1.53
CA LEU A 28 0.73 5.32 -2.74
C LEU A 28 -0.77 5.05 -2.57
N CYS A 29 -1.20 4.49 -1.43
CA CYS A 29 -2.61 4.31 -1.07
C CYS A 29 -3.33 5.67 -1.00
N GLU A 30 -2.72 6.67 -0.36
CA GLU A 30 -3.26 8.03 -0.28
C GLU A 30 -3.35 8.73 -1.64
N CYS A 31 -2.36 8.51 -2.51
CA CYS A 31 -2.41 8.95 -3.90
C CYS A 31 -3.59 8.29 -4.62
N GLY A 32 -3.74 6.97 -4.50
CA GLY A 32 -4.85 6.24 -5.11
C GLY A 32 -6.22 6.78 -4.68
N LEU A 33 -6.42 7.01 -3.38
CA LEU A 33 -7.65 7.61 -2.84
C LEU A 33 -7.94 8.98 -3.44
N SER A 34 -6.91 9.81 -3.60
CA SER A 34 -7.04 11.18 -4.14
C SER A 34 -7.47 11.21 -5.60
N HIS A 35 -7.17 10.14 -6.34
CA HIS A 35 -7.46 10.02 -7.77
C HIS A 35 -8.59 9.04 -8.09
N GLY A 36 -9.30 8.54 -7.07
CA GLY A 36 -10.39 7.59 -7.26
C GLY A 36 -9.94 6.20 -7.74
N ILE A 37 -8.70 5.82 -7.45
CA ILE A 37 -8.17 4.48 -7.71
C ILE A 37 -8.58 3.59 -6.53
N GLU A 38 -9.30 2.51 -6.83
CA GLU A 38 -9.82 1.56 -5.83
C GLU A 38 -8.93 0.32 -5.69
N THR A 39 -8.01 0.12 -6.64
CA THR A 39 -7.23 -1.13 -6.74
C THR A 39 -5.84 -0.87 -7.28
N LEU A 40 -4.84 -1.45 -6.63
CA LEU A 40 -3.47 -1.53 -7.12
C LEU A 40 -3.14 -2.97 -7.48
N VAL A 41 -2.43 -3.18 -8.57
CA VAL A 41 -1.93 -4.50 -8.98
C VAL A 41 -0.41 -4.41 -9.02
N SER A 42 0.29 -5.35 -8.39
CA SER A 42 1.75 -5.41 -8.40
C SER A 42 2.25 -6.82 -8.64
N ASN A 43 3.34 -6.90 -9.39
CA ASN A 43 4.21 -8.07 -9.34
C ASN A 43 5.12 -7.96 -8.12
N TYR A 44 5.34 -9.06 -7.41
CA TYR A 44 6.16 -9.08 -6.20
C TYR A 44 6.82 -10.45 -5.98
N GLU A 45 7.92 -10.46 -5.23
CA GLU A 45 8.57 -11.70 -4.79
C GLU A 45 7.93 -12.18 -3.47
N PRO A 46 7.78 -13.51 -3.24
CA PRO A 46 6.99 -14.04 -2.13
C PRO A 46 7.36 -13.51 -0.74
N HIS A 47 8.63 -13.20 -0.51
CA HIS A 47 9.10 -12.69 0.78
C HIS A 47 8.54 -11.28 1.10
N LEU A 48 8.16 -10.50 0.08
CA LEU A 48 7.54 -9.18 0.27
C LEU A 48 6.13 -9.27 0.85
N ALA A 49 5.43 -10.42 0.75
CA ALA A 49 4.12 -10.62 1.36
C ALA A 49 4.13 -10.36 2.88
N ARG A 50 5.23 -10.68 3.56
CA ARG A 50 5.40 -10.41 4.99
C ARG A 50 5.54 -8.91 5.26
N VAL A 51 6.18 -8.17 4.36
CA VAL A 51 6.38 -6.72 4.49
C VAL A 51 5.04 -6.00 4.31
N TYR A 52 4.24 -6.37 3.30
CA TYR A 52 2.89 -5.83 3.11
C TYR A 52 2.02 -6.04 4.36
N ARG A 53 2.00 -7.26 4.89
CA ARG A 53 1.21 -7.59 6.08
C ARG A 53 1.62 -6.77 7.31
N ARG A 54 2.93 -6.59 7.52
CA ARG A 54 3.46 -5.75 8.61
C ARG A 54 3.13 -4.28 8.44
N ALA A 55 3.00 -3.80 7.20
CA ALA A 55 2.58 -2.45 6.90
C ALA A 55 1.06 -2.25 7.03
N GLY A 56 0.29 -3.27 7.44
CA GLY A 56 -1.18 -3.19 7.50
C GLY A 56 -1.84 -3.31 6.13
N LEU A 57 -1.18 -3.95 5.16
CA LEU A 57 -1.70 -4.15 3.81
C LEU A 57 -1.96 -5.64 3.56
N ALA A 58 -3.14 -5.95 3.02
CA ALA A 58 -3.49 -7.29 2.58
C ALA A 58 -3.25 -7.40 1.07
N VAL A 59 -2.67 -8.51 0.64
CA VAL A 59 -2.46 -8.83 -0.78
C VAL A 59 -3.29 -10.07 -1.12
N GLU A 60 -4.08 -9.97 -2.19
CA GLU A 60 -4.71 -11.12 -2.83
C GLU A 60 -3.79 -11.60 -3.95
N GLU A 61 -3.13 -12.75 -3.78
CA GLU A 61 -2.34 -13.36 -4.86
C GLU A 61 -3.28 -13.96 -5.91
N VAL A 62 -3.22 -13.43 -7.13
CA VAL A 62 -4.03 -13.90 -8.27
C VAL A 62 -3.36 -15.08 -8.96
N GLY A 63 -2.04 -15.13 -8.93
CA GLY A 63 -1.25 -16.20 -9.53
C GLY A 63 0.24 -15.96 -9.39
N ARG A 64 1.01 -16.95 -9.83
CA ARG A 64 2.48 -16.89 -9.76
C ARG A 64 3.13 -17.60 -10.93
N ALA A 65 4.27 -17.06 -11.33
CA ALA A 65 5.10 -17.60 -12.39
C ALA A 65 6.42 -18.12 -11.84
N HIS A 66 6.86 -19.27 -12.35
CA HIS A 66 8.12 -19.93 -12.00
C HIS A 66 9.16 -19.75 -13.10
N GLY A 67 10.44 -20.00 -12.78
CA GLY A 67 11.54 -19.93 -13.76
C GLY A 67 12.08 -18.51 -14.02
N TYR A 68 11.61 -17.51 -13.30
CA TYR A 68 12.11 -16.13 -13.37
C TYR A 68 13.15 -15.88 -12.27
N GLY A 69 14.44 -15.89 -12.61
CA GLY A 69 15.50 -15.59 -11.65
C GLY A 69 15.56 -16.54 -10.44
N ARG A 70 15.82 -16.01 -9.24
CA ARG A 70 16.03 -16.80 -8.01
C ARG A 70 14.74 -17.15 -7.26
N SER A 71 13.65 -16.43 -7.49
CA SER A 71 12.39 -16.58 -6.77
C SER A 71 11.21 -16.47 -7.73
N PRO A 72 10.08 -17.15 -7.47
CA PRO A 72 8.86 -16.96 -8.25
C PRO A 72 8.44 -15.49 -8.26
N VAL A 73 7.73 -15.08 -9.30
CA VAL A 73 7.08 -13.77 -9.38
C VAL A 73 5.58 -13.97 -9.18
N CYS A 74 5.03 -13.37 -8.12
CA CYS A 74 3.61 -13.38 -7.83
C CYS A 74 2.93 -12.13 -8.39
N CYS A 75 1.68 -12.25 -8.81
CA CYS A 75 0.79 -11.11 -9.11
C CYS A 75 -0.18 -10.92 -7.94
N GLY A 76 -0.19 -9.72 -7.37
CA GLY A 76 -1.00 -9.38 -6.20
C GLY A 76 -1.92 -8.20 -6.46
N ILE A 77 -3.15 -8.30 -5.97
CA ILE A 77 -4.12 -7.22 -5.91
C ILE A 77 -4.16 -6.63 -4.50
N PHE A 78 -4.22 -5.31 -4.42
CA PHE A 78 -4.34 -4.55 -3.18
C PHE A 78 -5.53 -3.60 -3.28
N GLU A 79 -6.35 -3.61 -2.24
CA GLU A 79 -7.44 -2.66 -2.08
C GLU A 79 -6.90 -1.26 -1.73
N VAL A 80 -7.51 -0.23 -2.30
CA VAL A 80 -7.29 1.17 -1.93
C VAL A 80 -8.58 1.73 -1.34
N SER A 81 -8.60 1.86 -0.01
CA SER A 81 -9.74 2.40 0.73
C SER A 81 -9.27 3.19 1.95
N GLU A 82 -10.16 4.04 2.49
CA GLU A 82 -9.90 4.79 3.73
C GLU A 82 -9.67 3.85 4.93
N GLU A 83 -10.30 2.68 4.93
CA GLU A 83 -10.07 1.63 5.94
C GLU A 83 -8.65 1.08 5.84
N VAL A 84 -8.21 0.70 4.64
CA VAL A 84 -6.84 0.23 4.39
C VAL A 84 -5.83 1.30 4.80
N ARG A 85 -6.05 2.56 4.41
CA ARG A 85 -5.19 3.69 4.79
C ARG A 85 -5.07 3.82 6.31
N THR A 86 -6.19 3.78 7.03
CA THR A 86 -6.22 3.91 8.50
C THR A 86 -5.46 2.77 9.17
N ARG A 87 -5.67 1.54 8.69
CA ARG A 87 -4.95 0.36 9.19
C ARG A 87 -3.44 0.47 8.96
N MET A 88 -3.03 0.96 7.79
CA MET A 88 -1.61 1.20 7.47
C MET A 88 -1.00 2.30 8.35
N GLN A 89 -1.70 3.42 8.56
CA GLN A 89 -1.26 4.49 9.46
C GLN A 89 -0.96 3.96 10.88
N GLN A 90 -1.88 3.15 11.42
CA GLN A 90 -1.72 2.53 12.74
C GLN A 90 -0.52 1.58 12.77
N ALA A 91 -0.40 0.68 11.79
CA ALA A 91 0.68 -0.29 11.73
C ALA A 91 2.07 0.35 11.59
N LEU A 92 2.17 1.47 10.87
CA LEU A 92 3.42 2.17 10.61
C LEU A 92 3.73 3.26 11.64
N GLY A 93 2.77 3.64 12.49
CA GLY A 93 2.89 4.75 13.42
C GLY A 93 3.00 6.10 12.72
N VAL A 94 2.25 6.31 11.63
CA VAL A 94 2.23 7.53 10.83
C VAL A 94 0.93 8.28 11.08
N ALA A 95 1.02 9.45 11.72
CA ALA A 95 -0.17 10.21 12.15
C ALA A 95 -0.74 11.14 11.05
N ALA A 96 0.13 11.71 10.22
CA ALA A 96 -0.26 12.68 9.19
C ALA A 96 -0.24 12.03 7.79
N PRO A 97 -1.02 12.56 6.83
CA PRO A 97 -0.88 12.17 5.43
C PRO A 97 0.53 12.40 4.90
N LEU A 98 1.01 11.48 4.08
CA LEU A 98 2.32 11.54 3.41
C LEU A 98 2.19 12.10 2.00
N TYR A 99 1.10 11.79 1.31
CA TYR A 99 0.83 12.34 -0.01
C TYR A 99 0.24 13.75 0.12
N ALA A 100 0.95 14.76 -0.38
CA ALA A 100 0.55 16.17 -0.27
C ALA A 100 -0.82 16.48 -0.90
N GLY A 101 -1.23 15.72 -1.92
CA GLY A 101 -2.53 15.87 -2.57
C GLY A 101 -3.69 15.21 -1.81
N TYR A 102 -3.42 14.44 -0.76
CA TYR A 102 -4.45 13.71 -0.04
C TYR A 102 -5.37 14.63 0.73
N ARG A 103 -6.67 14.46 0.47
CA ARG A 103 -7.75 15.10 1.20
C ARG A 103 -8.68 14.02 1.71
N PRO A 104 -8.84 13.86 3.04
CA PRO A 104 -9.79 12.91 3.59
C PRO A 104 -11.16 13.18 2.99
N ARG A 105 -11.78 12.17 2.40
CA ARG A 105 -13.18 12.30 2.01
C ARG A 105 -13.96 12.47 3.31
N LYS A 106 -14.56 13.64 3.52
CA LYS A 106 -15.66 13.75 4.50
C LYS A 106 -16.69 12.75 4.01
N ASN A 107 -17.00 11.73 4.82
CA ASN A 107 -18.04 10.75 4.51
C ASN A 107 -19.25 11.50 3.95
N ALA A 108 -19.45 11.40 2.63
CA ALA A 108 -20.74 11.71 2.06
C ALA A 108 -21.65 10.68 2.72
N ALA A 109 -22.61 11.14 3.53
CA ALA A 109 -23.66 10.27 4.01
C ALA A 109 -24.13 9.45 2.81
N SER A 110 -24.05 8.12 2.93
CA SER A 110 -24.43 7.17 1.90
C SER A 110 -25.79 7.58 1.34
N GLU A 111 -25.82 8.20 0.17
CA GLU A 111 -27.07 8.44 -0.51
C GLU A 111 -27.64 7.06 -0.84
N PRO A 112 -28.86 6.73 -0.38
CA PRO A 112 -29.45 5.44 -0.65
C PRO A 112 -29.59 5.28 -2.16
N VAL A 113 -28.93 4.25 -2.70
CA VAL A 113 -29.06 3.82 -4.09
C VAL A 113 -30.55 3.57 -4.34
N ARG A 114 -31.20 4.49 -5.07
CA ARG A 114 -32.55 4.28 -5.58
C ARG A 114 -32.42 3.42 -6.83
N ILE A 115 -32.65 2.12 -6.67
CA ILE A 115 -32.91 1.23 -7.79
C ILE A 115 -34.35 1.50 -8.22
N SER A 116 -34.54 2.21 -9.33
CA SER A 116 -35.85 2.26 -10.00
C SER A 116 -36.04 0.96 -10.78
N ALA A 117 -37.16 0.29 -10.51
CA ALA A 117 -37.70 -0.82 -11.31
C ALA A 117 -38.44 -0.31 -12.55
#